data_AF-A0A9P1K0V1-F1
#
_entry.id   AF-A0A9P1K0V1-F1
#
_cell.length_a   1.000
_cell.length_b   1.000
_cell.length_c   1.000
_cell.angle_alpha   90.00
_cell.angle_beta   90.00
_cell.angle_gamma   90.00
#
_symmetry.space_group_name_H-M   'P 1'
#
loop_
_entity.id
_entity.type
_entity.pdbx_description
1 polymer ?
#
loop_
_entity_poly.entity_id
_entity_poly.type
_entity_poly.pdbx_seq_one_letter_code
_entity_poly.pdbx_strand_id
1 'polypeptide(L)'
;MTPPYAQDGVADANRPLIRDGASQGYDFEPRPGTHWMHSHHGLQEQRLMAAPLIVRTVEDRREDAQEVTVLLHDFTFKDPAEVLAGLTGGTMDHGDMNHGGGHGGGHGGAMPMMNHSMDMKGMGDMKGMGGMTMAAMDLNDVEYDAYLANDRTFDDPEVVRVERGGRVRLRLINGATSTAFHIELGALDGTVVAADGNPVQPVTGRRFGMVMGQRLDILVRLPDEGGAFPVLAQREGERQRTGIILATPGATVNKVAGLADGAAGPVDLSLERRLTALAPLAPRPTDAAFTIRLTGGMAPYVWTIDDRPFGEHRPLTVLKGQRVTVTMVNESPMAHPMHLHGQHFQVAALNGTALAGAVRDTVLVPTNGSATIAFDADNPGRWPLHCHNLLHMATGMMTELVCEQTI
;
A
#
# COMPACT_ATOMS: atom_id res chain seq x y z
N MET A 1 -0.79 13.24 2.18
CA MET A 1 -0.65 14.73 2.15
C MET A 1 -0.50 15.19 0.70
N THR A 2 -0.61 16.49 0.40
CA THR A 2 -0.44 17.04 -0.97
C THR A 2 0.52 18.23 -0.96
N PRO A 3 1.83 17.99 -0.72
CA PRO A 3 2.81 19.08 -0.73
C PRO A 3 2.92 19.71 -2.13
N PRO A 4 3.57 20.88 -2.26
CA PRO A 4 4.02 21.36 -3.57
C PRO A 4 4.95 20.33 -4.22
N TYR A 5 4.91 20.21 -5.55
CA TYR A 5 5.69 19.20 -6.31
C TYR A 5 7.20 19.20 -5.98
N ALA A 6 7.80 20.36 -5.70
CA ALA A 6 9.20 20.45 -5.31
C ALA A 6 9.55 19.74 -3.98
N GLN A 7 8.55 19.41 -3.16
CA GLN A 7 8.70 18.89 -1.80
C GLN A 7 8.07 17.51 -1.59
N ASP A 8 7.72 16.82 -2.67
CA ASP A 8 7.08 15.50 -2.61
C ASP A 8 8.03 14.39 -2.11
N GLY A 9 9.34 14.58 -2.25
CA GLY A 9 10.35 13.62 -1.79
C GLY A 9 10.76 12.57 -2.82
N VAL A 10 10.08 12.50 -3.97
CA VAL A 10 10.44 11.62 -5.10
C VAL A 10 11.51 12.30 -5.94
N ALA A 11 12.67 11.66 -6.07
CA ALA A 11 13.80 12.21 -6.79
C ALA A 11 13.60 12.15 -8.31
N ASP A 12 13.81 13.26 -9.01
CA ASP A 12 13.79 13.33 -10.47
C ASP A 12 14.84 14.33 -10.99
N ALA A 13 14.82 14.60 -12.31
CA ALA A 13 15.79 15.51 -12.94
C ALA A 13 15.79 16.93 -12.32
N ASN A 14 14.67 17.36 -11.75
CA ASN A 14 14.50 18.67 -11.10
C ASN A 14 14.60 18.59 -9.57
N ARG A 15 14.56 17.39 -8.98
CA ARG A 15 14.73 17.12 -7.56
C ARG A 15 15.77 16.03 -7.34
N PRO A 16 17.07 16.36 -7.28
CA PRO A 16 18.10 15.35 -7.09
C PRO A 16 18.02 14.74 -5.68
N LEU A 17 18.56 13.53 -5.55
CA LEU A 17 18.72 12.84 -4.27
C LEU A 17 19.52 13.68 -3.26
N ILE A 18 19.14 13.57 -1.99
CA ILE A 18 19.90 14.12 -0.87
C ILE A 18 21.17 13.29 -0.74
N ARG A 19 22.33 13.89 -1.05
CA ARG A 19 23.63 13.23 -0.97
C ARG A 19 24.04 12.96 0.48
N ASP A 20 24.90 11.96 0.67
CA ASP A 20 25.54 11.69 1.96
C ASP A 20 26.15 12.97 2.57
N GLY A 21 25.82 13.25 3.83
CA GLY A 21 26.26 14.44 4.55
C GLY A 21 25.56 15.75 4.16
N ALA A 22 24.66 15.75 3.16
CA ALA A 22 23.83 16.90 2.83
C ALA A 22 22.56 16.96 3.69
N SER A 23 21.83 18.07 3.60
CA SER A 23 20.54 18.25 4.27
C SER A 23 19.59 19.00 3.35
N GLN A 24 18.31 18.62 3.39
CA GLN A 24 17.24 19.26 2.63
C GLN A 24 16.08 19.53 3.59
N GLY A 25 15.58 20.77 3.58
CA GLY A 25 14.37 21.13 4.31
C GLY A 25 13.12 20.80 3.50
N TYR A 26 12.09 20.32 4.21
CA TYR A 26 10.73 20.16 3.71
C TYR A 26 9.84 21.08 4.55
N ASP A 27 9.26 22.08 3.89
CA ASP A 27 8.43 23.15 4.43
C ASP A 27 7.15 23.30 3.59
N PHE A 28 6.09 22.63 4.01
CA PHE A 28 4.78 22.69 3.39
C PHE A 28 3.67 22.63 4.44
N GLU A 29 2.49 23.15 4.09
CA GLU A 29 1.36 23.19 5.01
C GLU A 29 0.89 21.75 5.35
N PRO A 30 0.86 21.38 6.64
CA PRO A 30 0.43 20.05 7.03
C PRO A 30 -1.10 19.94 6.95
N ARG A 31 -1.58 18.81 6.41
CA ARG A 31 -2.99 18.46 6.44
C ARG A 31 -3.29 17.59 7.65
N PRO A 32 -4.38 17.84 8.42
CA PRO A 32 -4.79 16.97 9.51
C PRO A 32 -4.97 15.50 9.09
N GLY A 33 -4.82 14.60 10.06
CA GLY A 33 -5.05 13.17 9.89
C GLY A 33 -3.80 12.29 10.12
N THR A 34 -3.99 11.00 9.90
CA THR A 34 -2.94 9.97 9.99
C THR A 34 -2.23 9.83 8.64
N HIS A 35 -0.96 10.21 8.64
CA HIS A 35 -0.02 10.06 7.52
C HIS A 35 1.20 9.29 8.01
N TRP A 36 2.15 9.12 7.10
CA TRP A 36 3.45 8.53 7.37
C TRP A 36 4.43 9.07 6.32
N MET A 37 5.71 8.85 6.56
CA MET A 37 6.79 9.19 5.65
C MET A 37 7.68 7.98 5.48
N HIS A 38 8.22 7.78 4.30
CA HIS A 38 9.19 6.73 4.00
C HIS A 38 10.19 7.21 2.96
N SER A 39 11.35 6.56 2.89
CA SER A 39 12.29 6.81 1.81
C SER A 39 11.69 6.34 0.49
N HIS A 40 11.71 7.24 -0.50
CA HIS A 40 11.34 6.94 -1.88
C HIS A 40 12.59 6.70 -2.76
N HIS A 41 13.71 6.31 -2.15
CA HIS A 41 14.96 6.03 -2.85
C HIS A 41 15.32 4.54 -2.81
N GLY A 42 15.40 3.94 -4.00
CA GLY A 42 15.81 2.53 -4.13
C GLY A 42 14.85 1.62 -3.37
N LEU A 43 15.42 0.73 -2.56
CA LEU A 43 14.70 -0.19 -1.68
C LEU A 43 14.87 0.17 -0.19
N GLN A 44 15.19 1.44 0.12
CA GLN A 44 15.45 1.87 1.49
C GLN A 44 14.24 1.73 2.42
N GLU A 45 13.02 1.77 1.87
CA GLU A 45 11.79 1.50 2.62
C GLU A 45 11.81 0.13 3.30
N GLN A 46 12.31 -0.92 2.62
CA GLN A 46 12.43 -2.27 3.17
C GLN A 46 13.47 -2.37 4.29
N ARG A 47 14.35 -1.36 4.41
CA ARG A 47 15.28 -1.20 5.55
C ARG A 47 14.66 -0.41 6.70
N LEU A 48 13.32 -0.31 6.75
CA LEU A 48 12.54 0.39 7.77
C LEU A 48 12.82 1.90 7.82
N MET A 49 13.25 2.51 6.71
CA MET A 49 13.40 3.97 6.64
C MET A 49 12.04 4.63 6.46
N ALA A 50 11.22 4.54 7.50
CA ALA A 50 9.85 5.06 7.57
C ALA A 50 9.50 5.54 8.98
N ALA A 51 8.49 6.40 9.09
CA ALA A 51 8.00 6.90 10.37
C ALA A 51 6.52 7.33 10.27
N PRO A 52 5.73 7.22 11.36
CA PRO A 52 4.39 7.79 11.40
C PRO A 52 4.43 9.32 11.40
N LEU A 53 3.46 9.95 10.75
CA LEU A 53 3.27 11.41 10.74
C LEU A 53 1.82 11.74 11.08
N ILE A 54 1.56 12.10 12.34
CA ILE A 54 0.21 12.41 12.82
C ILE A 54 0.04 13.91 12.94
N VAL A 55 -0.89 14.48 12.18
CA VAL A 55 -1.25 15.90 12.26
C VAL A 55 -2.58 16.02 12.98
N ARG A 56 -2.53 16.48 14.23
CA ARG A 56 -3.71 16.64 15.09
C ARG A 56 -4.36 18.00 14.86
N THR A 57 -5.69 18.01 14.77
CA THR A 57 -6.50 19.22 14.92
C THR A 57 -6.63 19.63 16.39
N VAL A 58 -7.18 20.81 16.65
CA VAL A 58 -7.55 21.22 18.01
C VAL A 58 -8.67 20.33 18.56
N GLU A 59 -9.56 19.87 17.68
CA GLU A 59 -10.68 18.98 17.98
C GLU A 59 -10.18 17.60 18.39
N ASP A 60 -9.20 17.03 17.67
CA ASP A 60 -8.56 15.75 18.04
C ASP A 60 -7.96 15.82 19.45
N ARG A 61 -7.33 16.95 19.81
CA ARG A 61 -6.73 17.15 21.14
C ARG A 61 -7.75 17.33 22.27
N ARG A 62 -9.00 17.65 21.93
CA ARG A 62 -10.11 17.80 22.88
C ARG A 62 -10.97 16.55 22.96
N GLU A 63 -10.81 15.62 22.03
CA GLU A 63 -11.52 14.36 22.07
C GLU A 63 -11.13 13.57 23.31
N ASP A 64 -12.13 13.12 24.06
CA ASP A 64 -11.94 12.22 25.19
C ASP A 64 -11.71 10.79 24.68
N ALA A 65 -10.54 10.59 24.06
CA ALA A 65 -10.03 9.34 23.56
C ALA A 65 -8.50 9.32 23.66
N GLN A 66 -7.94 8.19 24.11
CA GLN A 66 -6.51 7.95 24.10
C GLN A 66 -6.06 7.62 22.68
N GLU A 67 -4.96 8.19 22.21
CA GLU A 67 -4.44 7.89 20.88
C GLU A 67 -3.30 6.88 20.95
N VAL A 68 -3.39 5.85 20.11
CA VAL A 68 -2.35 4.82 19.98
C VAL A 68 -2.02 4.67 18.50
N THR A 69 -0.77 4.93 18.14
CA THR A 69 -0.29 4.81 16.75
C THR A 69 0.37 3.45 16.58
N VAL A 70 0.05 2.77 15.48
CA VAL A 70 0.64 1.47 15.14
C VAL A 70 1.14 1.53 13.70
N LEU A 71 2.46 1.39 13.53
CA LEU A 71 3.10 1.24 12.24
C LEU A 71 3.45 -0.23 12.03
N LEU A 72 2.89 -0.81 10.97
CA LEU A 72 3.11 -2.20 10.58
C LEU A 72 4.22 -2.27 9.53
N HIS A 73 5.10 -3.25 9.66
CA HIS A 73 6.15 -3.55 8.68
C HIS A 73 6.30 -5.05 8.44
N ASP A 74 6.83 -5.40 7.26
CA ASP A 74 7.49 -6.67 7.02
C ASP A 74 9.01 -6.48 7.14
N PHE A 75 9.72 -7.52 7.61
CA PHE A 75 11.13 -7.43 7.93
C PHE A 75 11.90 -8.65 7.47
N THR A 76 13.06 -8.43 6.87
CA THR A 76 14.02 -9.49 6.56
C THR A 76 15.44 -9.05 6.88
N PHE A 77 16.27 -10.01 7.28
CA PHE A 77 17.72 -9.81 7.44
C PHE A 77 18.47 -9.78 6.11
N LYS A 78 17.83 -10.21 5.01
CA LYS A 78 18.43 -10.17 3.68
C LYS A 78 18.58 -8.74 3.19
N ASP A 79 19.59 -8.50 2.37
CA ASP A 79 19.66 -7.24 1.66
C ASP A 79 18.48 -7.14 0.67
N PRO A 80 17.73 -6.01 0.64
CA PRO A 80 16.66 -5.81 -0.33
C PRO A 80 17.03 -6.10 -1.78
N ALA A 81 18.27 -5.78 -2.19
CA ALA A 81 18.76 -6.06 -3.53
C ALA A 81 18.92 -7.57 -3.78
N GLU A 82 19.28 -8.36 -2.74
CA GLU A 82 19.33 -9.83 -2.84
C GLU A 82 17.92 -10.42 -3.01
N VAL A 83 16.95 -9.90 -2.26
CA VAL A 83 15.54 -10.32 -2.38
C VAL A 83 15.04 -10.07 -3.80
N LEU A 84 15.25 -8.85 -4.32
CA LEU A 84 14.82 -8.48 -5.65
C LEU A 84 15.57 -9.22 -6.77
N ALA A 85 16.88 -9.46 -6.61
CA ALA A 85 17.65 -10.29 -7.53
C ALA A 85 17.13 -11.74 -7.56
N GLY A 86 16.71 -12.28 -6.41
CA GLY A 86 16.08 -13.60 -6.32
C GLY A 86 14.78 -13.71 -7.13
N LEU A 87 13.97 -12.65 -7.13
CA LEU A 87 12.71 -12.59 -7.89
C LEU A 87 12.94 -12.41 -9.39
N THR A 88 13.89 -11.54 -9.77
CA THR A 88 14.16 -11.19 -11.18
C THR A 88 15.14 -12.15 -11.88
N GLY A 89 15.68 -13.14 -11.16
CA GLY A 89 16.74 -14.01 -11.65
C GLY A 89 18.08 -13.28 -11.88
N GLY A 90 18.30 -12.14 -11.21
CA GLY A 90 19.52 -11.34 -11.27
C GLY A 90 19.72 -10.56 -12.58
N THR A 91 18.66 -10.36 -13.37
CA THR A 91 18.75 -9.72 -14.70
C THR A 91 18.53 -8.20 -14.69
N MET A 92 18.17 -7.63 -13.54
CA MET A 92 17.83 -6.21 -13.40
C MET A 92 18.89 -5.50 -12.52
N ASP A 93 19.48 -4.41 -13.03
CA ASP A 93 20.36 -3.52 -12.27
C ASP A 93 19.53 -2.41 -11.62
N HIS A 94 19.57 -2.31 -10.29
CA HIS A 94 18.70 -1.44 -9.49
C HIS A 94 19.45 -0.28 -8.83
N GLY A 95 20.67 0.01 -9.28
CA GLY A 95 21.56 1.02 -8.69
C GLY A 95 21.04 2.45 -8.70
N ASP A 96 20.02 2.78 -9.49
CA ASP A 96 19.45 4.12 -9.54
C ASP A 96 17.94 4.08 -9.88
N MET A 97 17.08 4.06 -8.87
CA MET A 97 15.68 4.54 -8.98
C MET A 97 15.67 6.07 -9.12
N ASN A 98 16.51 6.61 -10.01
CA ASN A 98 16.57 8.03 -10.28
C ASN A 98 15.46 8.33 -11.29
N HIS A 99 14.33 8.91 -10.85
CA HIS A 99 13.20 9.22 -11.74
C HIS A 99 13.49 10.42 -12.69
N GLY A 100 14.77 10.71 -12.93
CA GLY A 100 15.22 11.75 -13.86
C GLY A 100 15.34 11.21 -15.29
N GLY A 101 14.37 11.55 -16.13
CA GLY A 101 14.50 11.37 -17.57
C GLY A 101 15.69 12.15 -18.14
N GLY A 102 16.57 11.47 -18.87
CA GLY A 102 17.69 12.07 -19.60
C GLY A 102 18.40 11.07 -20.52
N HIS A 103 18.41 11.38 -21.82
CA HIS A 103 18.91 10.57 -22.93
C HIS A 103 20.36 10.03 -22.85
N GLY A 104 20.53 8.80 -23.35
CA GLY A 104 21.49 8.50 -24.44
C GLY A 104 22.78 7.74 -24.10
N GLY A 105 23.05 6.66 -24.84
CA GLY A 105 24.40 6.10 -25.02
C GLY A 105 24.43 4.58 -25.10
N GLY A 106 24.42 4.01 -26.30
CA GLY A 106 24.46 2.56 -26.49
C GLY A 106 25.81 1.91 -26.21
N HIS A 107 25.81 0.59 -26.03
CA HIS A 107 26.88 -0.28 -26.48
C HIS A 107 26.31 -1.66 -26.82
N GLY A 108 26.59 -2.11 -28.04
CA GLY A 108 26.24 -3.43 -28.52
C GLY A 108 27.03 -4.52 -27.81
N GLY A 109 26.34 -5.62 -27.53
CA GLY A 109 26.93 -6.89 -27.14
C GLY A 109 26.16 -8.00 -27.84
N ALA A 110 26.65 -8.43 -28.99
CA ALA A 110 26.16 -9.63 -29.66
C ALA A 110 26.55 -10.85 -28.81
N MET A 111 25.59 -11.72 -28.50
CA MET A 111 25.86 -13.05 -27.96
C MET A 111 25.09 -14.12 -28.74
N PRO A 112 25.68 -15.32 -28.92
CA PRO A 112 25.34 -16.21 -30.02
C PRO A 112 24.15 -17.11 -29.71
N MET A 113 23.32 -17.32 -30.73
CA MET A 113 22.23 -18.30 -30.72
C MET A 113 22.82 -19.73 -30.75
N MET A 114 22.71 -20.46 -29.64
CA MET A 114 22.88 -21.91 -29.64
C MET A 114 21.54 -22.58 -30.01
N ASN A 115 21.51 -23.11 -31.22
CA ASN A 115 20.48 -23.96 -31.77
C ASN A 115 20.62 -25.37 -31.17
N HIS A 116 19.62 -25.83 -30.41
CA HIS A 116 19.44 -27.26 -30.12
C HIS A 116 18.02 -27.69 -30.51
N SER A 117 17.94 -28.25 -31.71
CA SER A 117 16.91 -29.18 -32.14
C SER A 117 16.90 -30.42 -31.25
N MET A 118 15.75 -30.76 -30.65
CA MET A 118 15.50 -32.07 -30.07
C MET A 118 14.16 -32.62 -30.58
N ASP A 119 14.26 -33.83 -31.09
CA ASP A 119 13.24 -34.64 -31.75
C ASP A 119 12.02 -34.95 -30.88
N MET A 120 10.84 -34.84 -31.50
CA MET A 120 9.57 -35.36 -31.01
C MET A 120 9.48 -36.88 -31.24
N LYS A 121 9.54 -37.68 -30.16
CA LYS A 121 8.90 -39.01 -30.11
C LYS A 121 8.51 -39.39 -28.68
N GLY A 122 7.23 -39.70 -28.48
CA GLY A 122 6.78 -40.49 -27.33
C GLY A 122 5.45 -40.03 -26.73
N MET A 123 4.33 -40.33 -27.41
CA MET A 123 3.02 -40.42 -26.77
C MET A 123 2.96 -41.70 -25.94
N GLY A 124 2.67 -41.56 -24.65
CA GLY A 124 2.37 -42.64 -23.71
C GLY A 124 1.37 -42.14 -22.67
N ASP A 125 0.26 -42.86 -22.58
CA ASP A 125 -0.96 -42.55 -21.84
C ASP A 125 -0.80 -42.04 -20.39
N MET A 126 -1.55 -41.00 -20.04
CA MET A 126 -2.07 -40.79 -18.68
C MET A 126 -3.53 -40.37 -18.72
N LYS A 127 -4.42 -41.36 -18.60
CA LYS A 127 -5.79 -41.15 -18.13
C LYS A 127 -5.74 -40.93 -16.62
N GLY A 128 -6.12 -39.73 -16.16
CA GLY A 128 -6.35 -39.47 -14.74
C GLY A 128 -6.15 -38.02 -14.31
N MET A 129 -6.88 -37.07 -14.89
CA MET A 129 -6.95 -35.70 -14.38
C MET A 129 -8.33 -35.49 -13.72
N GLY A 130 -8.46 -36.03 -12.51
CA GLY A 130 -9.51 -35.63 -11.59
C GLY A 130 -9.04 -34.39 -10.84
N GLY A 131 -9.81 -33.30 -10.95
CA GLY A 131 -9.71 -32.12 -10.09
C GLY A 131 -8.44 -31.31 -10.26
N MET A 132 -8.42 -30.38 -11.24
CA MET A 132 -7.56 -29.21 -11.10
C MET A 132 -8.08 -28.42 -9.89
N THR A 133 -7.52 -28.68 -8.72
CA THR A 133 -7.46 -27.68 -7.66
C THR A 133 -6.83 -26.45 -8.28
N MET A 134 -7.56 -25.33 -8.30
CA MET A 134 -7.01 -24.04 -8.66
C MET A 134 -5.71 -23.89 -7.86
N ALA A 135 -4.57 -23.82 -8.55
CA ALA A 135 -3.29 -23.55 -7.89
C ALA A 135 -3.53 -22.34 -6.98
N ALA A 136 -3.15 -22.46 -5.70
CA ALA A 136 -3.31 -21.38 -4.74
C ALA A 136 -2.77 -20.09 -5.38
N MET A 137 -3.59 -19.03 -5.40
CA MET A 137 -3.11 -17.74 -5.89
C MET A 137 -1.91 -17.37 -5.03
N ASP A 138 -0.78 -17.07 -5.67
CA ASP A 138 0.38 -16.58 -4.95
C ASP A 138 0.06 -15.15 -4.47
N LEU A 139 -0.15 -15.01 -3.16
CA LEU A 139 -0.57 -13.75 -2.55
C LEU A 139 0.62 -12.91 -2.06
N ASN A 140 1.80 -13.52 -1.91
CA ASN A 140 2.95 -12.86 -1.31
C ASN A 140 4.22 -13.21 -2.09
N ASP A 141 4.88 -12.22 -2.66
CA ASP A 141 6.11 -12.40 -3.43
C ASP A 141 7.29 -12.88 -2.60
N VAL A 142 7.31 -12.50 -1.31
CA VAL A 142 8.47 -12.63 -0.43
C VAL A 142 8.05 -13.25 0.89
N GLU A 143 8.79 -14.27 1.30
CA GLU A 143 8.78 -14.75 2.68
C GLU A 143 9.74 -13.90 3.52
N TYR A 144 9.17 -13.20 4.51
CA TYR A 144 9.88 -12.34 5.45
C TYR A 144 10.24 -13.09 6.73
N ASP A 145 11.32 -12.66 7.38
CA ASP A 145 11.78 -13.23 8.65
C ASP A 145 10.86 -12.84 9.82
N ALA A 146 10.24 -11.65 9.75
CA ALA A 146 9.31 -11.19 10.76
C ALA A 146 8.28 -10.19 10.21
N TYR A 147 7.20 -10.03 10.98
CA TYR A 147 6.21 -8.96 10.82
C TYR A 147 6.16 -8.15 12.09
N LEU A 148 6.19 -6.84 11.95
CA LEU A 148 6.41 -5.91 13.06
C LEU A 148 5.20 -5.01 13.28
N ALA A 149 4.94 -4.71 14.54
CA ALA A 149 4.12 -3.59 14.95
C ALA A 149 4.98 -2.71 15.88
N ASN A 150 5.20 -1.45 15.51
CA ASN A 150 6.05 -0.52 16.24
C ASN A 150 7.45 -1.10 16.51
N ASP A 151 8.11 -1.59 15.45
CA ASP A 151 9.44 -2.20 15.45
C ASP A 151 9.60 -3.48 16.30
N ARG A 152 8.48 -4.08 16.72
CA ARG A 152 8.47 -5.28 17.58
C ARG A 152 7.78 -6.45 16.90
N THR A 153 8.38 -7.63 17.05
CA THR A 153 7.71 -8.90 16.76
C THR A 153 6.67 -9.19 17.85
N PHE A 154 5.74 -10.08 17.57
CA PHE A 154 4.71 -10.47 18.55
C PHE A 154 5.22 -11.41 19.66
N ASP A 155 6.47 -11.86 19.61
CA ASP A 155 7.10 -12.55 20.74
C ASP A 155 7.40 -11.59 21.89
N ASP A 156 7.53 -10.28 21.61
CA ASP A 156 7.69 -9.20 22.58
C ASP A 156 6.86 -7.98 22.13
N PRO A 157 5.52 -8.05 22.18
CA PRO A 157 4.66 -7.00 21.64
C PRO A 157 4.72 -5.75 22.51
N GLU A 158 4.46 -4.59 21.90
CA GLU A 158 4.22 -3.37 22.68
C GLU A 158 2.94 -3.53 23.51
N VAL A 159 3.04 -3.28 24.82
CA VAL A 159 1.91 -3.24 25.74
C VAL A 159 1.59 -1.78 26.05
N VAL A 160 0.51 -1.27 25.47
CA VAL A 160 0.07 0.12 25.61
C VAL A 160 -0.92 0.23 26.76
N ARG A 161 -0.60 1.08 27.75
CA ARG A 161 -1.49 1.31 28.91
C ARG A 161 -2.67 2.19 28.52
N VAL A 162 -3.88 1.70 28.79
CA VAL A 162 -5.14 2.41 28.48
C VAL A 162 -6.10 2.41 29.66
N GLU A 163 -7.13 3.25 29.62
CA GLU A 163 -8.11 3.37 30.71
C GLU A 163 -9.25 2.34 30.59
N ARG A 164 -9.83 1.95 31.73
CA ARG A 164 -11.04 1.13 31.80
C ARG A 164 -12.23 1.95 31.32
N GLY A 165 -13.13 1.36 30.54
CA GLY A 165 -14.30 2.07 30.00
C GLY A 165 -14.00 3.16 28.96
N GLY A 166 -12.72 3.53 28.82
CA GLY A 166 -12.24 4.63 28.00
C GLY A 166 -12.29 4.32 26.51
N ARG A 167 -12.16 5.38 25.70
CA ARG A 167 -12.04 5.27 24.24
C ARG A 167 -10.59 5.30 23.83
N VAL A 168 -10.25 4.51 22.83
CA VAL A 168 -8.94 4.53 22.18
C VAL A 168 -9.13 4.76 20.68
N ARG A 169 -8.43 5.74 20.13
CA ARG A 169 -8.26 5.93 18.69
C ARG A 169 -6.97 5.23 18.26
N LEU A 170 -7.13 4.10 17.60
CA LEU A 170 -6.05 3.37 16.94
C LEU A 170 -5.76 4.06 15.60
N ARG A 171 -4.56 4.61 15.43
CA ARG A 171 -4.06 5.18 14.17
C ARG A 171 -3.14 4.15 13.53
N LEU A 172 -3.73 3.28 12.70
CA LEU A 172 -3.05 2.16 12.08
C LEU A 172 -2.46 2.60 10.73
N ILE A 173 -1.22 2.21 10.46
CA ILE A 173 -0.48 2.50 9.24
C ILE A 173 0.10 1.18 8.72
N ASN A 174 -0.21 0.79 7.49
CA ASN A 174 0.48 -0.31 6.83
C ASN A 174 1.68 0.24 6.05
N GLY A 175 2.85 0.27 6.69
CA GLY A 175 4.11 0.65 6.07
C GLY A 175 4.94 -0.55 5.60
N ALA A 176 4.32 -1.73 5.48
CA ALA A 176 4.99 -2.90 4.95
C ALA A 176 5.22 -2.76 3.44
N THR A 177 6.28 -3.37 2.95
CA THR A 177 6.73 -3.21 1.56
C THR A 177 6.04 -4.17 0.59
N SER A 178 5.55 -5.31 1.08
CA SER A 178 4.92 -6.33 0.23
C SER A 178 3.79 -7.08 0.93
N THR A 179 3.38 -6.67 2.14
CA THR A 179 2.44 -7.44 2.97
C THR A 179 1.14 -6.71 3.25
N ALA A 180 0.01 -7.32 2.89
CA ALA A 180 -1.30 -6.90 3.37
C ALA A 180 -1.70 -7.61 4.67
N PHE A 181 -2.47 -6.92 5.50
CA PHE A 181 -2.90 -7.43 6.79
C PHE A 181 -4.43 -7.37 6.96
N HIS A 182 -4.96 -8.39 7.65
CA HIS A 182 -6.26 -8.30 8.32
C HIS A 182 -6.03 -7.84 9.75
N ILE A 183 -6.50 -6.64 10.07
CA ILE A 183 -6.55 -6.12 11.42
C ILE A 183 -7.64 -6.84 12.20
N GLU A 184 -7.33 -7.42 13.35
CA GLU A 184 -8.22 -8.19 14.20
C GLU A 184 -8.27 -7.57 15.60
N LEU A 185 -9.46 -7.11 16.02
CA LEU A 185 -9.65 -6.44 17.31
C LEU A 185 -9.96 -7.41 18.47
N GLY A 186 -9.92 -8.72 18.19
CA GLY A 186 -10.17 -9.77 19.17
C GLY A 186 -11.56 -9.64 19.79
N ALA A 187 -11.60 -9.27 21.08
CA ALA A 187 -12.81 -9.10 21.88
C ALA A 187 -13.54 -7.76 21.65
N LEU A 188 -12.85 -6.75 21.09
CA LEU A 188 -13.36 -5.39 20.96
C LEU A 188 -14.16 -5.19 19.67
N ASP A 189 -15.18 -4.34 19.73
CA ASP A 189 -15.81 -3.76 18.55
C ASP A 189 -15.14 -2.42 18.23
N GLY A 190 -14.73 -2.26 16.98
CA GLY A 190 -14.11 -1.04 16.48
C GLY A 190 -14.96 -0.36 15.43
N THR A 191 -14.76 0.94 15.29
CA THR A 191 -15.44 1.77 14.30
C THR A 191 -14.40 2.55 13.52
N VAL A 192 -14.28 2.24 12.23
CA VAL A 192 -13.44 3.02 11.30
C VAL A 192 -14.09 4.40 11.14
N VAL A 193 -13.30 5.45 11.40
CA VAL A 193 -13.75 6.85 11.32
C VAL A 193 -12.92 7.69 10.35
N ALA A 194 -11.73 7.21 9.94
CA ALA A 194 -10.96 7.80 8.86
C ALA A 194 -10.22 6.72 8.06
N ALA A 195 -10.02 7.01 6.76
CA ALA A 195 -9.17 6.25 5.86
C ALA A 195 -8.17 7.21 5.21
N ASP A 196 -6.88 6.86 5.23
CA ASP A 196 -5.79 7.65 4.64
C ASP A 196 -5.79 9.13 5.08
N GLY A 197 -6.12 9.36 6.36
CA GLY A 197 -6.20 10.71 6.95
C GLY A 197 -7.47 11.50 6.61
N ASN A 198 -8.43 10.92 5.91
CA ASN A 198 -9.70 11.56 5.54
C ASN A 198 -10.88 10.95 6.31
N PRO A 199 -11.81 11.76 6.83
CA PRO A 199 -12.95 11.27 7.58
C PRO A 199 -13.93 10.49 6.70
N VAL A 200 -14.45 9.39 7.23
CA VAL A 200 -15.47 8.54 6.60
C VAL A 200 -16.71 8.45 7.49
N GLN A 201 -17.84 8.08 6.91
CA GLN A 201 -18.99 7.63 7.69
C GLN A 201 -18.57 6.42 8.55
N PRO A 202 -18.98 6.37 9.83
CA PRO A 202 -18.59 5.29 10.74
C PRO A 202 -18.89 3.89 10.20
N VAL A 203 -17.86 3.03 10.16
CA VAL A 203 -18.01 1.61 9.77
C VAL A 203 -17.59 0.72 10.93
N THR A 204 -18.57 0.09 11.58
CA THR A 204 -18.33 -0.81 12.72
C THR A 204 -17.94 -2.22 12.27
N GLY A 205 -17.03 -2.85 13.00
CA GLY A 205 -16.57 -4.21 12.76
C GLY A 205 -15.47 -4.63 13.73
N ARG A 206 -15.01 -5.86 13.57
CA ARG A 206 -13.94 -6.45 14.41
C ARG A 206 -12.73 -6.89 13.60
N ARG A 207 -12.89 -6.90 12.26
CA ARG A 207 -11.89 -7.31 11.30
C ARG A 207 -11.90 -6.38 10.11
N PHE A 208 -10.73 -5.87 9.71
CA PHE A 208 -10.58 -4.88 8.65
C PHE A 208 -9.35 -5.21 7.80
N GLY A 209 -9.52 -5.33 6.49
CA GLY A 209 -8.40 -5.52 5.57
C GLY A 209 -7.68 -4.20 5.29
N MET A 210 -6.35 -4.23 5.23
CA MET A 210 -5.50 -3.07 4.96
C MET A 210 -4.29 -3.48 4.13
N VAL A 211 -4.11 -2.83 2.98
CA VAL A 211 -2.98 -3.07 2.07
C VAL A 211 -1.89 -2.01 2.25
N MET A 212 -0.71 -2.23 1.67
CA MET A 212 0.46 -1.37 1.82
C MET A 212 0.13 0.10 1.48
N GLY A 213 0.70 1.01 2.27
CA GLY A 213 0.49 2.46 2.17
C GLY A 213 -0.82 2.97 2.78
N GLN A 214 -1.79 2.11 3.09
CA GLN A 214 -3.07 2.54 3.65
C GLN A 214 -2.99 2.85 5.16
N ARG A 215 -3.88 3.74 5.60
CA ARG A 215 -4.06 4.08 7.01
C ARG A 215 -5.53 3.98 7.40
N LEU A 216 -5.79 3.53 8.62
CA LEU A 216 -7.12 3.49 9.21
C LEU A 216 -7.10 4.09 10.61
N ASP A 217 -8.02 5.02 10.88
CA ASP A 217 -8.31 5.45 12.24
C ASP A 217 -9.52 4.66 12.74
N ILE A 218 -9.33 3.87 13.79
CA ILE A 218 -10.36 3.00 14.37
C ILE A 218 -10.60 3.40 15.82
N LEU A 219 -11.82 3.83 16.14
CA LEU A 219 -12.25 4.04 17.51
C LEU A 219 -12.69 2.71 18.14
N VAL A 220 -12.12 2.37 19.29
CA VAL A 220 -12.56 1.25 20.13
C VAL A 220 -12.93 1.77 21.51
N ARG A 221 -13.94 1.16 22.15
CA ARG A 221 -14.26 1.40 23.56
C ARG A 221 -13.83 0.19 24.37
N LEU A 222 -13.07 0.44 25.42
CA LEU A 222 -12.57 -0.60 26.32
C LEU A 222 -13.68 -0.99 27.30
N PRO A 223 -13.83 -2.27 27.66
CA PRO A 223 -14.79 -2.69 28.67
C PRO A 223 -14.53 -2.05 30.05
N ASP A 224 -15.60 -1.81 30.82
CA ASP A 224 -15.53 -1.17 32.13
C ASP A 224 -14.82 -2.08 33.17
N GLU A 225 -14.96 -3.39 33.03
CA GLU A 225 -14.26 -4.41 33.83
C GLU A 225 -12.75 -4.47 33.55
N GLY A 226 -12.28 -3.78 32.51
CA GLY A 226 -10.89 -3.77 32.08
C GLY A 226 -10.39 -5.12 31.58
N GLY A 227 -9.12 -5.15 31.20
CA GLY A 227 -8.46 -6.33 30.68
C GLY A 227 -7.22 -6.02 29.86
N ALA A 228 -6.73 -7.06 29.18
CA ALA A 228 -5.71 -6.97 28.14
C ALA A 228 -6.35 -7.39 26.81
N PHE A 229 -6.21 -6.54 25.80
CA PHE A 229 -6.91 -6.65 24.53
C PHE A 229 -5.88 -6.58 23.39
N PRO A 230 -5.51 -7.73 22.81
CA PRO A 230 -4.65 -7.76 21.63
C PRO A 230 -5.35 -7.10 20.44
N VAL A 231 -4.63 -6.20 19.77
CA VAL A 231 -4.98 -5.66 18.45
C VAL A 231 -3.97 -6.24 17.48
N LEU A 232 -4.40 -7.23 16.71
CA LEU A 232 -3.52 -8.05 15.88
C LEU A 232 -3.62 -7.64 14.42
N ALA A 233 -2.55 -7.86 13.67
CA ALA A 233 -2.48 -7.76 12.22
C ALA A 233 -2.05 -9.14 11.69
N GLN A 234 -2.98 -9.87 11.10
CA GLN A 234 -2.71 -11.17 10.47
C GLN A 234 -2.36 -11.00 9.00
N ARG A 235 -1.21 -11.54 8.60
CA ARG A 235 -0.78 -11.55 7.19
C ARG A 235 -1.82 -12.25 6.32
N GLU A 236 -2.10 -11.70 5.15
CA GLU A 236 -2.98 -12.35 4.19
C GLU A 236 -2.41 -13.65 3.62
N GLY A 237 -3.30 -14.62 3.34
CA GLY A 237 -2.90 -15.93 2.84
C GLY A 237 -2.28 -16.85 3.88
N GLU A 238 -1.92 -16.34 5.06
CA GLU A 238 -1.04 -17.05 5.99
C GLU A 238 -1.45 -16.91 7.46
N ARG A 239 -0.70 -17.59 8.35
CA ARG A 239 -1.00 -17.66 9.80
C ARG A 239 -0.21 -16.67 10.64
N GLN A 240 0.86 -16.07 10.14
CA GLN A 240 1.70 -15.15 10.88
C GLN A 240 0.91 -13.90 11.29
N ARG A 241 1.07 -13.49 12.55
CA ARG A 241 0.44 -12.30 13.11
C ARG A 241 1.45 -11.44 13.86
N THR A 242 1.26 -10.14 13.79
CA THR A 242 1.91 -9.15 14.64
C THR A 242 0.88 -8.26 15.34
N GLY A 243 1.29 -7.26 16.11
CA GLY A 243 0.37 -6.31 16.72
C GLY A 243 0.81 -5.80 18.09
N ILE A 244 -0.12 -5.12 18.75
CA ILE A 244 0.06 -4.53 20.09
C ILE A 244 -0.96 -5.11 21.07
N ILE A 245 -0.75 -4.87 22.36
CA ILE A 245 -1.71 -5.21 23.42
C ILE A 245 -2.14 -3.95 24.14
N LEU A 246 -3.43 -3.62 24.11
CA LEU A 246 -4.00 -2.58 24.96
C LEU A 246 -4.25 -3.17 26.35
N ALA A 247 -3.71 -2.57 27.41
CA ALA A 247 -3.82 -3.11 28.77
C ALA A 247 -4.26 -2.07 29.79
N THR A 248 -5.37 -2.34 30.47
CA THR A 248 -5.86 -1.49 31.57
C THR A 248 -5.05 -1.67 32.86
N PRO A 249 -5.13 -0.73 33.84
CA PRO A 249 -4.47 -0.89 35.13
C PRO A 249 -4.86 -2.21 35.82
N GLY A 250 -3.86 -2.96 36.28
CA GLY A 250 -4.05 -4.25 36.96
C GLY A 250 -4.38 -5.43 36.02
N ALA A 251 -4.42 -5.23 34.71
CA ALA A 251 -4.63 -6.34 33.76
C ALA A 251 -3.44 -7.30 33.74
N THR A 252 -3.72 -8.60 33.80
CA THR A 252 -2.76 -9.65 33.50
C THR A 252 -2.64 -9.79 31.98
N VAL A 253 -1.44 -9.57 31.45
CA VAL A 253 -1.15 -9.76 30.02
C VAL A 253 -0.64 -11.19 29.84
N ASN A 254 -1.49 -12.06 29.31
CA ASN A 254 -1.12 -13.45 28.98
C ASN A 254 -0.37 -13.49 27.65
N LYS A 255 0.53 -14.47 27.49
CA LYS A 255 1.17 -14.74 26.20
C LYS A 255 0.10 -15.12 25.18
N VAL A 256 0.08 -14.42 24.05
CA VAL A 256 -0.78 -14.73 22.90
C VAL A 256 0.12 -15.31 21.79
N ALA A 257 -0.37 -16.32 21.08
CA ALA A 257 0.41 -16.95 20.02
C ALA A 257 0.60 -15.98 18.82
N GLY A 258 1.83 -15.88 18.31
CA GLY A 258 2.15 -15.14 17.09
C GLY A 258 1.64 -15.80 15.80
N LEU A 259 1.10 -17.01 15.89
CA LEU A 259 0.42 -17.69 14.79
C LEU A 259 -1.09 -17.76 15.05
N ALA A 260 -1.87 -17.58 14.00
CA ALA A 260 -3.30 -17.86 13.98
C ALA A 260 -3.61 -19.35 13.96
N ASP A 261 -4.83 -19.71 14.34
CA ASP A 261 -5.30 -21.09 14.25
C ASP A 261 -5.39 -21.54 12.78
N GLY A 262 -5.73 -20.62 11.87
CA GLY A 262 -5.83 -20.85 10.44
C GLY A 262 -5.32 -19.67 9.61
N ALA A 263 -5.00 -19.95 8.35
CA ALA A 263 -4.57 -18.92 7.41
C ALA A 263 -5.70 -17.93 7.11
N ALA A 264 -5.37 -16.65 7.00
CA ALA A 264 -6.34 -15.66 6.55
C ALA A 264 -6.53 -15.76 5.03
N GLY A 265 -7.73 -15.45 4.54
CA GLY A 265 -7.92 -15.22 3.10
C GLY A 265 -7.18 -13.97 2.60
N PRO A 266 -7.17 -13.70 1.29
CA PRO A 266 -6.67 -12.44 0.75
C PRO A 266 -7.43 -11.25 1.33
N VAL A 267 -6.77 -10.10 1.47
CA VAL A 267 -7.46 -8.83 1.68
C VAL A 267 -8.28 -8.52 0.45
N ASP A 268 -9.57 -8.23 0.65
CA ASP A 268 -10.52 -7.98 -0.43
C ASP A 268 -11.14 -6.58 -0.32
N LEU A 269 -12.04 -6.27 -1.24
CA LEU A 269 -12.75 -4.99 -1.27
C LEU A 269 -13.93 -4.91 -0.27
N SER A 270 -14.03 -5.81 0.71
CA SER A 270 -15.18 -5.83 1.65
C SER A 270 -15.28 -4.57 2.50
N LEU A 271 -14.15 -4.06 3.00
CA LEU A 271 -14.12 -2.78 3.72
C LEU A 271 -14.37 -1.62 2.75
N GLU A 272 -13.66 -1.57 1.62
CA GLU A 272 -13.74 -0.46 0.66
C GLU A 272 -15.19 -0.20 0.20
N ARG A 273 -15.96 -1.26 -0.08
CA ARG A 273 -17.38 -1.16 -0.47
C ARG A 273 -18.29 -0.54 0.60
N ARG A 274 -17.86 -0.53 1.86
CA ARG A 274 -18.63 0.00 3.01
C ARG A 274 -18.20 1.41 3.38
N LEU A 275 -17.04 1.86 2.91
CA LEU A 275 -16.56 3.21 3.20
C LEU A 275 -17.33 4.23 2.37
N THR A 276 -17.75 5.31 3.03
CA THR A 276 -18.35 6.49 2.39
C THR A 276 -17.63 7.73 2.90
N ALA A 277 -17.18 8.61 2.02
CA ALA A 277 -16.53 9.84 2.44
C ALA A 277 -17.49 10.73 3.25
N LEU A 278 -16.99 11.32 4.35
CA LEU A 278 -17.75 12.35 5.09
C LEU A 278 -17.73 13.69 4.32
N ALA A 279 -16.63 13.95 3.61
CA ALA A 279 -16.46 15.08 2.70
C ALA A 279 -16.11 14.56 1.29
N PRO A 280 -17.12 14.14 0.49
CA PRO A 280 -16.89 13.67 -0.87
C PRO A 280 -16.53 14.82 -1.82
N LEU A 281 -16.05 14.47 -3.01
CA LEU A 281 -15.91 15.45 -4.09
C LEU A 281 -17.27 16.04 -4.48
N ALA A 282 -17.27 17.33 -4.83
CA ALA A 282 -18.48 17.98 -5.33
C ALA A 282 -19.01 17.24 -6.58
N PRO A 283 -20.32 16.99 -6.69
CA PRO A 283 -20.90 16.37 -7.87
C PRO A 283 -20.69 17.27 -9.10
N ARG A 284 -19.89 16.81 -10.06
CA ARG A 284 -19.73 17.44 -11.38
C ARG A 284 -19.26 16.41 -12.41
N PRO A 285 -19.50 16.65 -13.71
CA PRO A 285 -19.06 15.76 -14.78
C PRO A 285 -17.53 15.59 -14.80
N THR A 286 -17.08 14.47 -15.33
CA THR A 286 -15.68 14.21 -15.64
C THR A 286 -15.25 15.02 -16.87
N ASP A 287 -14.13 15.74 -16.74
CA ASP A 287 -13.51 16.48 -17.83
C ASP A 287 -12.49 15.62 -18.58
N ALA A 288 -11.75 14.77 -17.87
CA ALA A 288 -10.76 13.84 -18.43
C ALA A 288 -10.91 12.44 -17.84
N ALA A 289 -10.98 11.42 -18.70
CA ALA A 289 -11.13 10.03 -18.29
C ALA A 289 -10.02 9.17 -18.89
N PHE A 290 -9.41 8.34 -18.05
CA PHE A 290 -8.37 7.39 -18.43
C PHE A 290 -8.75 5.98 -18.00
N THR A 291 -8.33 5.00 -18.79
CA THR A 291 -8.32 3.59 -18.40
C THR A 291 -6.90 3.10 -18.56
N ILE A 292 -6.33 2.54 -17.49
CA ILE A 292 -5.01 1.92 -17.49
C ILE A 292 -5.13 0.46 -17.10
N ARG A 293 -4.29 -0.39 -17.68
CA ARG A 293 -4.23 -1.82 -17.39
C ARG A 293 -3.00 -2.12 -16.53
N LEU A 294 -3.21 -2.78 -15.39
CA LEU A 294 -2.13 -3.31 -14.55
C LEU A 294 -1.82 -4.71 -15.08
N THR A 295 -0.65 -4.87 -15.67
CA THR A 295 -0.21 -6.12 -16.32
C THR A 295 1.16 -6.53 -15.78
N GLY A 296 1.57 -7.77 -16.02
CA GLY A 296 2.82 -8.32 -15.50
C GLY A 296 2.66 -9.74 -14.97
N GLY A 297 3.70 -10.23 -14.32
CA GLY A 297 3.70 -11.55 -13.70
C GLY A 297 5.02 -11.89 -13.03
N MET A 298 5.11 -13.15 -12.59
CA MET A 298 6.25 -13.67 -11.81
C MET A 298 7.42 -14.17 -12.67
N ALA A 299 7.18 -14.48 -13.95
CA ALA A 299 8.18 -15.09 -14.84
C ALA A 299 8.04 -14.57 -16.29
N PRO A 300 8.80 -13.54 -16.69
CA PRO A 300 9.75 -12.77 -15.86
C PRO A 300 9.04 -11.96 -14.76
N TYR A 301 9.73 -11.69 -13.65
CA TYR A 301 9.22 -10.85 -12.55
C TYR A 301 9.23 -9.38 -12.97
N VAL A 302 8.16 -8.97 -13.66
CA VAL A 302 7.99 -7.63 -14.22
C VAL A 302 6.54 -7.22 -14.07
N TRP A 303 6.35 -5.99 -13.63
CA TRP A 303 5.05 -5.42 -13.33
C TRP A 303 4.94 -4.08 -14.05
N THR A 304 3.83 -3.82 -14.72
CA THR A 304 3.75 -2.72 -15.68
C THR A 304 2.38 -2.05 -15.67
N ILE A 305 2.33 -0.85 -16.25
CA ILE A 305 1.08 -0.15 -16.57
C ILE A 305 0.99 -0.03 -18.09
N ASP A 306 -0.11 -0.52 -18.67
CA ASP A 306 -0.35 -0.61 -20.12
C ASP A 306 0.76 -1.34 -20.88
N ASP A 307 1.25 -2.46 -20.32
CA ASP A 307 2.35 -3.28 -20.84
C ASP A 307 3.68 -2.53 -20.99
N ARG A 308 3.87 -1.44 -20.22
CA ARG A 308 5.09 -0.64 -20.24
C ARG A 308 5.67 -0.51 -18.83
N PRO A 309 6.93 -0.90 -18.62
CA PRO A 309 7.62 -0.61 -17.38
C PRO A 309 7.89 0.89 -17.27
N PHE A 310 8.14 1.36 -16.05
CA PHE A 310 8.63 2.70 -15.81
C PHE A 310 9.94 2.95 -16.59
N GLY A 311 10.12 4.16 -17.14
CA GLY A 311 11.12 4.48 -18.16
C GLY A 311 10.56 4.44 -19.60
N GLU A 312 9.61 3.55 -19.87
CA GLU A 312 8.84 3.48 -21.13
C GLU A 312 7.37 3.89 -20.94
N HIS A 313 7.00 4.28 -19.73
CA HIS A 313 5.62 4.58 -19.34
C HIS A 313 4.99 5.72 -20.16
N ARG A 314 3.66 5.77 -20.14
CA ARG A 314 2.88 6.86 -20.73
C ARG A 314 2.25 7.70 -19.62
N PRO A 315 2.70 8.96 -19.41
CA PRO A 315 2.10 9.83 -18.41
C PRO A 315 0.64 10.15 -18.71
N LEU A 316 -0.18 10.24 -17.66
CA LEU A 316 -1.54 10.75 -17.72
C LEU A 316 -1.48 12.28 -17.65
N THR A 317 -1.71 12.97 -18.77
CA THR A 317 -1.61 14.43 -18.82
C THR A 317 -2.98 15.07 -18.65
N VAL A 318 -3.09 16.01 -17.70
CA VAL A 318 -4.33 16.72 -17.36
C VAL A 318 -4.04 18.21 -17.15
N LEU A 319 -5.09 19.02 -17.28
CA LEU A 319 -5.01 20.46 -17.01
C LEU A 319 -5.52 20.77 -15.60
N LYS A 320 -4.90 21.75 -14.96
CA LYS A 320 -5.34 22.25 -13.66
C LYS A 320 -6.84 22.61 -13.69
N GLY A 321 -7.59 22.12 -12.72
CA GLY A 321 -9.02 22.35 -12.54
C GLY A 321 -9.93 21.28 -13.17
N GLN A 322 -9.38 20.33 -13.94
CA GLN A 322 -10.17 19.24 -14.50
C GLN A 322 -10.64 18.25 -13.41
N ARG A 323 -11.86 17.74 -13.55
CA ARG A 323 -12.33 16.51 -12.87
C ARG A 323 -11.77 15.35 -13.67
N VAL A 324 -10.92 14.56 -13.03
CA VAL A 324 -10.27 13.42 -13.66
C VAL A 324 -10.84 12.15 -13.09
N THR A 325 -11.08 11.15 -13.93
CA THR A 325 -11.32 9.77 -13.49
C THR A 325 -10.30 8.83 -14.10
N VAL A 326 -9.71 7.95 -13.29
CA VAL A 326 -8.79 6.91 -13.74
C VAL A 326 -9.37 5.55 -13.35
N THR A 327 -9.66 4.72 -14.34
CA THR A 327 -10.04 3.32 -14.13
C THR A 327 -8.82 2.43 -14.27
N MET A 328 -8.48 1.73 -13.20
CA MET A 328 -7.37 0.79 -13.16
C MET A 328 -7.95 -0.62 -13.28
N VAL A 329 -7.62 -1.33 -14.35
CA VAL A 329 -8.07 -2.69 -14.63
C VAL A 329 -6.89 -3.63 -14.38
N ASN A 330 -7.04 -4.57 -13.47
CA ASN A 330 -5.98 -5.52 -13.15
C ASN A 330 -6.13 -6.80 -13.97
N GLU A 331 -5.20 -7.00 -14.88
CA GLU A 331 -5.09 -8.17 -15.77
C GLU A 331 -3.94 -9.10 -15.36
N SER A 332 -3.28 -8.78 -14.24
CA SER A 332 -2.17 -9.54 -13.68
C SER A 332 -2.65 -10.54 -12.61
N PRO A 333 -1.83 -11.52 -12.21
CA PRO A 333 -2.23 -12.56 -11.26
C PRO A 333 -2.31 -12.09 -9.78
N MET A 334 -1.82 -10.90 -9.45
CA MET A 334 -1.75 -10.40 -8.07
C MET A 334 -2.54 -9.10 -7.89
N ALA A 335 -2.96 -8.83 -6.65
CA ALA A 335 -3.64 -7.59 -6.30
C ALA A 335 -2.62 -6.46 -6.08
N HIS A 336 -3.01 -5.22 -6.41
CA HIS A 336 -2.11 -4.06 -6.38
C HIS A 336 -2.67 -2.92 -5.54
N PRO A 337 -2.03 -2.50 -4.44
CA PRO A 337 -2.35 -1.24 -3.78
C PRO A 337 -1.86 -0.08 -4.63
N MET A 338 -2.74 0.61 -5.35
CA MET A 338 -2.36 1.72 -6.22
C MET A 338 -2.41 3.04 -5.45
N HIS A 339 -1.27 3.74 -5.41
CA HIS A 339 -1.07 5.01 -4.72
C HIS A 339 -0.88 6.15 -5.73
N LEU A 340 -1.50 7.31 -5.47
CA LEU A 340 -1.34 8.53 -6.28
C LEU A 340 -0.78 9.65 -5.41
N HIS A 341 0.36 10.20 -5.82
CA HIS A 341 0.96 11.36 -5.19
C HIS A 341 0.23 12.66 -5.56
N GLY A 342 0.45 13.70 -4.75
CA GLY A 342 0.02 15.07 -5.04
C GLY A 342 -1.49 15.34 -5.05
N GLN A 343 -2.31 14.29 -4.98
CA GLN A 343 -3.77 14.32 -5.02
C GLN A 343 -4.34 13.42 -3.91
N HIS A 344 -5.53 13.74 -3.39
CA HIS A 344 -6.39 12.72 -2.83
C HIS A 344 -7.51 12.45 -3.83
N PHE A 345 -7.91 11.19 -3.93
CA PHE A 345 -8.95 10.76 -4.84
C PHE A 345 -10.11 10.13 -4.08
N GLN A 346 -11.31 10.29 -4.61
CA GLN A 346 -12.47 9.52 -4.20
C GLN A 346 -12.51 8.20 -4.96
N VAL A 347 -12.71 7.09 -4.27
CA VAL A 347 -13.03 5.80 -4.91
C VAL A 347 -14.44 5.87 -5.46
N ALA A 348 -14.56 5.91 -6.78
CA ALA A 348 -15.80 6.20 -7.52
C ALA A 348 -16.49 4.94 -8.05
N ALA A 349 -15.73 3.89 -8.36
CA ALA A 349 -16.28 2.58 -8.76
C ALA A 349 -15.37 1.44 -8.32
N LEU A 350 -15.96 0.28 -8.03
CA LEU A 350 -15.27 -0.99 -7.81
C LEU A 350 -15.90 -2.05 -8.71
N ASN A 351 -15.10 -2.70 -9.56
CA ASN A 351 -15.56 -3.67 -10.54
C ASN A 351 -16.76 -3.15 -11.36
N GLY A 352 -16.68 -1.89 -11.80
CA GLY A 352 -17.75 -1.21 -12.56
C GLY A 352 -18.99 -0.80 -11.76
N THR A 353 -19.07 -1.13 -10.46
CA THR A 353 -20.17 -0.70 -9.59
C THR A 353 -19.82 0.65 -8.97
N ALA A 354 -20.60 1.69 -9.31
CA ALA A 354 -20.41 3.03 -8.76
C ALA A 354 -20.66 3.06 -7.24
N LEU A 355 -19.86 3.86 -6.54
CA LEU A 355 -20.01 4.12 -5.10
C LEU A 355 -19.56 5.54 -4.78
N ALA A 356 -20.12 6.11 -3.72
CA ALA A 356 -19.62 7.34 -3.11
C ALA A 356 -18.54 6.97 -2.07
N GLY A 357 -17.45 6.33 -2.53
CA GLY A 357 -16.43 5.73 -1.67
C GLY A 357 -15.65 6.75 -0.83
N ALA A 358 -14.66 6.25 -0.07
CA ALA A 358 -13.75 7.10 0.67
C ALA A 358 -12.97 8.05 -0.25
N VAL A 359 -12.68 9.25 0.25
CA VAL A 359 -11.58 10.09 -0.26
C VAL A 359 -10.31 9.61 0.41
N ARG A 360 -9.30 9.23 -0.36
CA ARG A 360 -8.09 8.57 0.12
C ARG A 360 -6.93 8.76 -0.86
N ASP A 361 -5.79 8.11 -0.64
CA ASP A 361 -4.65 8.20 -1.55
C ASP A 361 -4.07 6.85 -1.96
N THR A 362 -4.51 5.73 -1.36
CA THR A 362 -4.14 4.39 -1.82
C THR A 362 -5.33 3.43 -1.88
N VAL A 363 -5.62 2.83 -3.04
CA VAL A 363 -6.74 1.88 -3.21
C VAL A 363 -6.26 0.52 -3.72
N LEU A 364 -6.83 -0.56 -3.18
CA LEU A 364 -6.58 -1.90 -3.69
C LEU A 364 -7.28 -2.10 -5.04
N VAL A 365 -6.53 -2.57 -6.04
CA VAL A 365 -7.07 -3.11 -7.29
C VAL A 365 -6.93 -4.63 -7.23
N PRO A 366 -8.03 -5.39 -6.99
CA PRO A 366 -7.95 -6.83 -6.77
C PRO A 366 -7.58 -7.56 -8.06
N THR A 367 -7.04 -8.78 -7.94
CA THR A 367 -6.79 -9.68 -9.07
C THR A 367 -8.05 -9.84 -9.93
N ASN A 368 -7.91 -9.72 -11.27
CA ASN A 368 -9.01 -9.81 -12.23
C ASN A 368 -10.18 -8.85 -11.96
N GLY A 369 -9.92 -7.72 -11.32
CA GLY A 369 -10.92 -6.69 -11.03
C GLY A 369 -10.47 -5.29 -11.40
N SER A 370 -11.23 -4.30 -10.94
CA SER A 370 -10.94 -2.90 -11.24
C SER A 370 -11.35 -1.96 -10.11
N ALA A 371 -10.66 -0.82 -10.04
CA ALA A 371 -11.05 0.32 -9.22
C ALA A 371 -11.00 1.59 -10.08
N THR A 372 -12.03 2.43 -9.97
CA THR A 372 -12.05 3.76 -10.57
C THR A 372 -11.89 4.80 -9.47
N ILE A 373 -10.90 5.66 -9.63
CA ILE A 373 -10.66 6.80 -8.75
C ILE A 373 -11.08 8.09 -9.46
N ALA A 374 -11.54 9.09 -8.71
CA ALA A 374 -11.85 10.42 -9.20
C ALA A 374 -11.14 11.48 -8.36
N PHE A 375 -10.62 12.54 -8.97
CA PHE A 375 -10.00 13.66 -8.26
C PHE A 375 -10.15 14.95 -9.06
N ASP A 376 -10.00 16.09 -8.38
CA ASP A 376 -9.91 17.40 -9.01
C ASP A 376 -8.42 17.75 -9.14
N ALA A 377 -7.91 17.90 -10.36
CA ALA A 377 -6.49 18.15 -10.61
C ALA A 377 -6.10 19.58 -10.22
N ASP A 378 -5.87 19.86 -8.94
CA ASP A 378 -5.66 21.21 -8.41
C ASP A 378 -4.19 21.55 -8.06
N ASN A 379 -3.33 20.53 -8.05
CA ASN A 379 -1.92 20.59 -7.70
C ASN A 379 -1.03 20.33 -8.93
N PRO A 380 -0.54 21.39 -9.63
CA PRO A 380 0.34 21.24 -10.78
C PRO A 380 1.68 20.59 -10.42
N GLY A 381 2.15 19.68 -11.27
CA GLY A 381 3.34 18.88 -11.00
C GLY A 381 3.35 17.58 -11.79
N ARG A 382 4.37 16.75 -11.55
CA ARG A 382 4.48 15.40 -12.12
C ARG A 382 4.42 14.39 -10.97
N TRP A 383 3.28 13.72 -10.82
CA TRP A 383 2.98 12.97 -9.61
C TRP A 383 3.06 11.47 -9.88
N PRO A 384 3.86 10.70 -9.14
CA PRO A 384 3.84 9.25 -9.22
C PRO A 384 2.43 8.67 -9.06
N LEU A 385 2.08 7.74 -9.94
CA LEU A 385 0.99 6.80 -9.80
C LEU A 385 1.58 5.40 -9.89
N HIS A 386 1.64 4.67 -8.79
CA HIS A 386 2.36 3.39 -8.74
C HIS A 386 1.72 2.38 -7.79
N CYS A 387 2.13 1.13 -7.94
CA CYS A 387 1.83 0.09 -6.95
C CYS A 387 2.66 0.33 -5.69
N HIS A 388 2.05 0.23 -4.52
CA HIS A 388 2.70 0.35 -3.22
C HIS A 388 3.18 -1.00 -2.68
N ASN A 389 3.16 -2.06 -3.50
CA ASN A 389 4.09 -3.16 -3.33
C ASN A 389 5.46 -2.68 -3.89
N LEU A 390 6.44 -2.56 -3.01
CA LEU A 390 7.76 -2.00 -3.32
C LEU A 390 8.43 -2.72 -4.48
N LEU A 391 8.30 -4.05 -4.57
CA LEU A 391 8.96 -4.86 -5.59
C LEU A 391 8.22 -4.74 -6.94
N HIS A 392 6.90 -4.57 -6.92
CA HIS A 392 6.12 -4.26 -8.12
C HIS A 392 6.46 -2.89 -8.67
N MET A 393 6.58 -1.86 -7.81
CA MET A 393 7.06 -0.54 -8.21
C MET A 393 8.47 -0.63 -8.79
N ALA A 394 9.37 -1.30 -8.05
CA ALA A 394 10.79 -1.40 -8.38
C ALA A 394 11.08 -2.07 -9.72
N THR A 395 10.15 -2.91 -10.19
CA THR A 395 10.26 -3.63 -11.46
C THR A 395 9.36 -3.07 -12.56
N GLY A 396 8.66 -1.97 -12.30
CA GLY A 396 8.11 -1.12 -13.34
C GLY A 396 6.65 -0.69 -13.22
N MET A 397 5.88 -1.12 -12.19
CA MET A 397 4.45 -0.76 -12.09
C MET A 397 4.27 0.66 -11.55
N MET A 398 4.66 1.61 -12.37
CA MET A 398 4.63 3.03 -12.10
C MET A 398 4.41 3.81 -13.41
N THR A 399 3.66 4.89 -13.29
CA THR A 399 3.53 5.94 -14.30
C THR A 399 3.45 7.29 -13.57
N GLU A 400 3.14 8.36 -14.29
CA GLU A 400 3.04 9.70 -13.74
C GLU A 400 1.73 10.36 -14.17
N LEU A 401 1.11 11.09 -13.26
CA LEU A 401 0.09 12.09 -13.55
C LEU A 401 0.78 13.44 -13.74
N VAL A 402 0.76 13.98 -14.96
CA VAL A 402 1.27 15.32 -15.26
C VAL A 402 0.11 16.30 -15.22
N CYS A 403 0.07 17.13 -14.18
CA CYS A 403 -0.90 18.21 -14.04
C CYS A 403 -0.26 19.53 -14.50
N GLU A 404 -0.69 20.03 -15.65
CA GLU A 404 -0.18 21.26 -16.26
C GLU A 404 -0.94 22.49 -15.76
N GLN A 405 -0.25 23.62 -15.63
CA GLN A 405 -0.92 24.90 -15.41
C GLN A 405 -1.62 25.35 -16.69
N THR A 406 -2.87 25.77 -16.59
CA THR A 406 -3.56 26.46 -17.68
C THR A 406 -2.83 27.78 -17.97
N ILE A 407 -2.42 27.98 -19.23
CA ILE A 407 -1.75 29.20 -19.71
C ILE A 407 -2.70 30.39 -19.69
#